data_AF-A0A6A7LMV6-F1
#
_entry.id   AF-A0A6A7LMV6-F1
#
_cell.length_a   1.000
_cell.length_b   1.000
_cell.length_c   1.000
_cell.angle_alpha   90.00
_cell.angle_beta   90.00
_cell.angle_gamma   90.00
#
_symmetry.space_group_name_H-M   'P 1'
#
loop_
_entity.id
_entity.type
_entity.pdbx_description
1 polymer ?
#
loop_
_entity_poly.entity_id
_entity_poly.type
_entity_poly.pdbx_seq_one_letter_code
_entity_poly.pdbx_strand_id
1 'polypeptide(L)'
;MRAINVAAPENRWTGSNRGGWSDPEYDRLYDAFQTTLERDRRADQIASMMRLMTDQLPVLPVQYGFTVVAHVAGLRGPVAGNVANWNAHLWEWT
;
A
#
# COMPACT_ATOMS: atom_id res chain seq x y z
N MET A 1 5.65 6.95 -2.10
CA MET A 1 6.17 7.78 -3.21
C MET A 1 6.74 9.14 -2.76
N ARG A 2 6.97 9.39 -1.46
CA ARG A 2 7.56 10.66 -1.00
C ARG A 2 8.96 10.91 -1.57
N ALA A 3 9.36 12.17 -1.68
CA ALA A 3 10.70 12.55 -2.13
C ALA A 3 11.81 12.02 -1.21
N ILE A 4 11.61 12.05 0.11
CA ILE A 4 12.58 11.52 1.10
C ILE A 4 12.86 10.01 0.93
N ASN A 5 11.98 9.28 0.25
CA ASN A 5 12.13 7.84 -0.02
C ASN A 5 12.81 7.53 -1.35
N VAL A 6 13.28 8.54 -2.09
CA VAL A 6 14.13 8.38 -3.29
C VAL A 6 15.53 7.99 -2.83
N ALA A 7 16.07 6.89 -3.35
CA ALA A 7 17.43 6.45 -2.99
C ALA A 7 18.48 7.48 -3.44
N ALA A 8 19.18 8.06 -2.48
CA ALA A 8 20.14 9.14 -2.69
C ALA A 8 21.29 9.07 -1.64
N PRO A 9 22.43 9.75 -1.86
CA PRO A 9 23.53 9.76 -0.89
C PRO A 9 23.10 10.11 0.54
N GLU A 10 22.15 11.04 0.68
CA GLU A 10 21.64 11.57 1.96
C GLU A 10 20.96 10.49 2.80
N ASN A 11 20.33 9.50 2.16
CA ASN A 11 19.72 8.35 2.83
C ASN A 11 20.50 7.05 2.59
N ARG A 12 21.79 7.14 2.27
CA ARG A 12 22.67 5.98 2.02
C ARG A 12 22.11 5.04 0.95
N TRP A 13 21.50 5.60 -0.09
CA TRP A 13 20.87 4.84 -1.17
C TRP A 13 19.75 3.91 -0.71
N THR A 14 19.06 4.27 0.37
CA THR A 14 17.90 3.53 0.89
C THR A 14 16.59 4.18 0.45
N GLY A 15 15.48 3.42 0.49
CA GLY A 15 14.17 3.94 0.13
C GLY A 15 13.41 3.07 -0.86
N SER A 16 12.08 3.19 -0.85
CA SER A 16 11.19 2.39 -1.69
C SER A 16 10.70 3.11 -2.94
N ASN A 17 11.02 4.41 -3.11
CA ASN A 17 10.69 5.17 -4.31
C ASN A 17 11.70 4.88 -5.42
N ARG A 18 11.51 3.73 -6.08
CA ARG A 18 12.41 3.27 -7.15
C ARG A 18 12.33 4.09 -8.43
N GLY A 19 11.23 4.81 -8.64
CA GLY A 19 11.03 5.66 -9.82
C GLY A 19 11.68 7.04 -9.72
N GLY A 20 12.20 7.41 -8.55
CA GLY A 20 12.85 8.72 -8.34
C GLY A 20 11.90 9.92 -8.44
N TRP A 21 10.59 9.69 -8.53
CA TRP A 21 9.60 10.77 -8.68
C TRP A 21 9.44 11.57 -7.38
N SER A 22 9.34 12.89 -7.51
CA SER A 22 9.09 13.80 -6.41
C SER A 22 8.09 14.87 -6.84
N ASP A 23 7.15 15.18 -5.94
CA ASP A 23 6.15 16.22 -6.16
C ASP A 23 5.84 16.88 -4.79
N PRO A 24 6.01 18.21 -4.65
CA PRO A 24 5.85 18.89 -3.37
C PRO A 24 4.41 18.92 -2.88
N GLU A 25 3.42 18.89 -3.79
CA GLU A 25 2.01 18.83 -3.42
C GLU A 25 1.63 17.44 -2.93
N TYR A 26 2.17 16.39 -3.54
CA TYR A 26 2.04 15.03 -3.02
C TYR A 26 2.61 14.91 -1.60
N ASP A 27 3.81 15.45 -1.35
CA ASP A 27 4.42 15.43 -0.02
C ASP A 27 3.57 16.21 1.00
N ARG A 28 3.02 17.37 0.64
CA ARG A 28 2.10 18.16 1.48
C ARG A 28 0.84 17.38 1.83
N LEU A 29 0.19 16.75 0.84
CA LEU A 29 -1.01 15.94 1.04
C LEU A 29 -0.72 14.72 1.92
N TYR A 30 0.43 14.08 1.73
CA TYR A 30 0.85 12.95 2.54
C TYR A 30 1.05 13.35 4.01
N ASP A 31 1.72 14.47 4.28
CA ASP A 31 1.94 14.96 5.65
C ASP A 31 0.61 15.32 6.35
N ALA A 32 -0.34 15.91 5.62
CA ALA A 32 -1.69 16.15 6.13
C ALA A 32 -2.44 14.83 6.42
N PHE A 33 -2.35 13.85 5.52
CA PHE A 33 -2.96 12.53 5.70
C PHE A 33 -2.45 11.78 6.94
N GLN A 34 -1.16 11.90 7.26
CA GLN A 34 -0.58 11.25 8.45
C GLN A 34 -1.16 11.78 9.77
N THR A 35 -1.66 13.01 9.78
CA THR A 35 -2.16 13.69 11.00
C THR A 35 -3.69 13.81 11.04
N THR A 36 -4.38 13.55 9.93
CA THR A 36 -5.85 13.65 9.85
C THR A 36 -6.51 12.39 10.43
N LEU A 37 -7.43 12.58 11.39
CA LEU A 37 -8.19 11.48 12.01
C LEU A 37 -9.56 11.25 11.36
N GLU A 38 -10.22 12.32 10.93
CA GLU A 38 -11.54 12.28 10.32
C GLU A 38 -11.48 11.50 8.99
N ARG A 39 -12.36 10.51 8.84
CA ARG A 39 -12.26 9.49 7.79
C ARG A 39 -12.51 10.07 6.40
N ASP A 40 -13.49 10.95 6.24
CA ASP A 40 -13.87 11.48 4.95
C ASP A 40 -12.77 12.42 4.41
N ARG A 41 -12.22 13.27 5.28
CA ARG A 41 -11.03 14.10 4.96
C ARG A 41 -9.82 13.27 4.57
N ARG A 42 -9.58 12.14 5.26
CA ARG A 42 -8.50 11.21 4.86
C ARG A 42 -8.75 10.63 3.47
N ALA A 43 -9.99 10.26 3.15
CA ALA A 43 -10.35 9.74 1.85
C ALA A 43 -10.13 10.78 0.74
N ASP A 44 -10.51 12.04 0.97
CA ASP A 44 -10.28 13.14 0.03
C ASP A 44 -8.79 13.40 -0.23
N GLN A 45 -7.96 13.34 0.81
CA GLN A 45 -6.51 13.46 0.70
C GLN A 45 -5.91 12.30 -0.12
N ILE A 46 -6.35 11.07 0.11
CA ILE A 46 -5.93 9.91 -0.69
C ILE A 46 -6.36 10.08 -2.14
N ALA A 47 -7.61 10.46 -2.40
CA ALA A 47 -8.11 10.67 -3.75
C ALA A 47 -7.31 11.74 -4.50
N SER A 48 -6.94 12.82 -3.80
CA SER A 48 -6.11 13.90 -4.35
C SER A 48 -4.68 13.42 -4.66
N MET A 49 -4.05 12.64 -3.76
CA MET A 49 -2.75 12.01 -4.02
C MET A 49 -2.82 11.04 -5.22
N MET A 50 -3.87 10.24 -5.30
CA MET A 50 -4.08 9.30 -6.41
C MET A 50 -4.26 10.03 -7.74
N ARG A 51 -4.98 11.16 -7.76
CA ARG A 51 -5.12 12.01 -8.95
C ARG A 51 -3.77 12.48 -9.47
N LEU A 52 -2.89 12.99 -8.60
CA LEU A 52 -1.54 13.40 -9.02
C LEU A 52 -0.75 12.23 -9.63
N MET A 53 -0.83 11.05 -9.01
CA MET A 53 -0.17 9.85 -9.53
C MET A 53 -0.75 9.39 -10.87
N THR A 54 -2.04 9.50 -11.09
CA THR A 54 -2.65 9.12 -12.38
C THR A 54 -2.40 10.16 -13.47
N ASP A 55 -2.31 11.44 -13.12
CA ASP A 55 -2.06 12.53 -14.07
C ASP A 55 -0.60 12.55 -14.54
N GLN A 56 0.34 12.28 -13.63
CA GLN A 56 1.79 12.32 -13.91
C GLN A 56 2.43 10.97 -14.23
N LEU A 57 1.70 9.86 -14.01
CA LEU A 57 2.13 8.49 -14.32
C LEU A 57 3.53 8.11 -13.80
N PRO A 58 3.89 8.38 -12.52
CA PRO A 58 5.19 7.98 -12.00
C PRO A 58 5.30 6.46 -11.77
N VAL A 59 4.17 5.76 -11.83
CA VAL A 59 4.03 4.30 -11.92
C VAL A 59 2.88 4.01 -12.88
N LEU A 60 2.97 2.90 -13.61
CA LEU A 60 1.90 2.41 -14.49
C LEU A 60 1.25 1.15 -13.89
N PRO A 61 0.09 1.25 -13.22
CA PRO A 61 -0.63 0.09 -12.73
C PRO A 61 -1.17 -0.74 -13.89
N VAL A 62 -0.91 -2.06 -13.88
CA VAL A 62 -1.35 -2.97 -14.96
C VAL A 62 -2.59 -3.76 -14.57
N GLN A 63 -2.59 -4.35 -13.37
CA GLN A 63 -3.70 -5.14 -12.84
C GLN A 63 -3.65 -5.19 -11.31
N TYR A 64 -4.79 -5.54 -10.70
CA TYR A 64 -4.81 -6.00 -9.32
C TYR A 64 -4.45 -7.48 -9.26
N GLY A 65 -3.40 -7.82 -8.52
CA GLY A 65 -3.04 -9.21 -8.26
C GLY A 65 -4.08 -9.88 -7.36
N PHE A 66 -4.32 -11.17 -7.56
CA PHE A 66 -5.10 -12.01 -6.66
C PHE A 66 -4.19 -13.02 -5.94
N THR A 67 -4.57 -13.40 -4.73
CA THR A 67 -3.88 -14.43 -3.94
C THR A 67 -4.75 -15.67 -3.88
N VAL A 68 -4.15 -16.83 -4.20
CA VAL A 68 -4.82 -18.13 -4.09
C VAL A 68 -4.32 -18.84 -2.84
N VAL A 69 -5.24 -19.29 -2.00
CA VAL A 69 -4.94 -20.11 -0.82
C VAL A 69 -5.53 -21.50 -1.05
N ALA A 70 -4.67 -22.49 -1.24
CA ALA A 70 -5.08 -23.88 -1.30
C ALA A 70 -4.91 -24.54 0.07
N HIS A 71 -5.91 -25.32 0.49
CA HIS A 71 -5.84 -26.15 1.69
C HIS A 71 -6.56 -27.47 1.46
N VAL A 72 -6.30 -28.45 2.33
CA VAL A 72 -6.94 -29.77 2.23
C VAL A 72 -8.43 -29.67 2.61
N ALA A 73 -9.27 -30.50 2.00
CA ALA A 73 -10.73 -30.42 2.18
C ALA A 73 -11.20 -30.64 3.63
N GLY A 74 -10.48 -31.47 4.39
CA GLY A 74 -10.79 -31.73 5.80
C GLY A 74 -10.35 -30.64 6.76
N LEU A 75 -9.75 -29.55 6.29
CA LEU A 75 -9.28 -28.45 7.14
C LEU A 75 -10.18 -27.23 6.97
N ARG A 76 -10.78 -26.78 8.07
CA ARG A 76 -11.57 -25.56 8.16
C ARG A 76 -10.79 -24.46 8.87
N GLY A 77 -10.91 -23.22 8.39
CA GLY A 77 -10.30 -22.05 9.03
C GLY A 77 -9.39 -21.20 8.14
N PRO A 78 -8.60 -21.78 7.20
CA PRO A 78 -7.83 -20.96 6.26
C PRO A 78 -8.73 -20.01 5.49
N VAL A 79 -8.37 -18.73 5.45
CA VAL A 79 -9.11 -17.68 4.71
C VAL A 79 -8.16 -17.00 3.73
N ALA A 80 -8.67 -16.67 2.54
CA ALA A 80 -7.91 -15.91 1.55
C ALA A 80 -7.56 -14.52 2.10
N GLY A 81 -6.32 -14.07 1.88
CA GLY A 81 -5.84 -12.77 2.35
C GLY A 81 -4.32 -12.66 2.27
N ASN A 82 -3.79 -11.48 2.62
CA ASN A 82 -2.36 -11.17 2.54
C ASN A 82 -1.51 -12.06 3.47
N VAL A 83 -2.10 -12.56 4.55
CA VAL A 83 -1.48 -13.51 5.50
C VAL A 83 -2.50 -14.59 5.80
N ALA A 84 -2.54 -15.64 4.98
CA ALA A 84 -3.59 -16.67 5.03
C ALA A 84 -3.72 -17.39 6.39
N ASN A 85 -2.68 -17.33 7.22
CA ASN A 85 -2.55 -18.04 8.49
C ASN A 85 -2.65 -17.14 9.74
N TRP A 86 -3.08 -15.88 9.61
CA TRP A 86 -3.21 -14.96 10.77
C TRP A 86 -4.12 -15.53 11.88
N ASN A 87 -5.09 -16.36 11.49
CA ASN A 87 -6.07 -17.01 12.35
C ASN A 87 -5.78 -18.50 12.57
N ALA A 88 -4.55 -18.98 12.39
CA ALA A 88 -4.21 -20.42 12.45
C ALA A 88 -4.64 -21.11 13.76
N HIS A 89 -4.68 -20.37 14.87
CA HIS A 89 -5.14 -20.86 16.18
C HIS A 89 -6.64 -21.18 16.24
N LEU A 90 -7.43 -20.79 15.24
CA LEU A 90 -8.87 -21.06 15.13
C LEU A 90 -9.17 -22.21 14.16
N TRP A 91 -8.15 -22.84 13.57
CA TRP A 91 -8.35 -23.86 12.55
C TRP A 91 -8.70 -25.21 13.19
N GLU A 92 -9.57 -25.96 12.53
CA GLU A 92 -10.08 -27.23 13.01
C GLU A 92 -10.16 -28.26 11.87
N TRP A 93 -9.96 -29.52 12.22
CA TRP A 93 -10.23 -30.64 11.32
C TRP A 93 -11.74 -30.92 11.31
N THR A 94 -12.25 -31.27 10.12
CA THR A 94 -13.65 -31.65 9.88
C THR A 94 -13.79 -33.16 9.87
#